data_AF-A0A505M3J2-F1
#
_entry.id   AF-A0A505M3J2-F1
#
_cell.length_a   1.000
_cell.length_b   1.000
_cell.length_c   1.000
_cell.angle_alpha   90.00
_cell.angle_beta   90.00
_cell.angle_gamma   90.00
#
_symmetry.space_group_name_H-M   'P 1'
#
loop_
_entity.id
_entity.type
_entity.pdbx_description
1 polymer ?
#
loop_
_entity_poly.entity_id
_entity_poly.type
_entity_poly.pdbx_seq_one_letter_code
_entity_poly.pdbx_strand_id
1 'polypeptide(L)'
;MNIISQSVHRGSGKLKVMVKDTIDIQGLKTIAGSKALLEVEPAHDDAEVVKNILKADCEIIGKTNLHELAFGITGINHAFGTPINPKYPELIPGGSSSGSAAAVAAKQADFTLGTDTGGSIRMPAACCGVFGLKPTFGRVSRKGVYPPSSSLDCVGPFANSVEMIEKAMQIIDPTFKPAECTLTPKLAVLDVKADEVVWNCIYQALQKANLETVLEKVEHFEAAYDAGMQIINYENWQAFGELTQTGLIGSDVNNRLLKAAQTTLEQVKQAEVVKAQLTEELNALLEKYDALVLPTLPRIPPKVSEAENTVTFLNLTGLVRPFNLSGHPAISVPLETSEGLPVGLQIVSKHQKDEQLCAIAKFCVDAMQ
;
A
#
# COMPACT_ATOMS: atom_id res chain seq x y z
N MET A 1 -19.63 11.24 -1.60
CA MET A 1 -18.53 10.28 -1.35
C MET A 1 -17.30 10.81 -2.07
N ASN A 2 -16.25 11.20 -1.35
CA ASN A 2 -15.05 11.84 -1.91
C ASN A 2 -14.00 10.79 -2.38
N ILE A 3 -14.47 9.65 -2.89
CA ILE A 3 -13.63 8.53 -3.35
C ILE A 3 -12.93 8.88 -4.66
N ILE A 4 -13.69 9.45 -5.60
CA ILE A 4 -13.23 9.81 -6.94
C ILE A 4 -12.80 11.28 -6.92
N SER A 5 -11.53 11.57 -7.25
CA SER A 5 -11.05 12.94 -7.43
C SER A 5 -11.43 13.51 -8.80
N GLN A 6 -11.45 12.64 -9.82
CA GLN A 6 -11.86 13.01 -11.17
C GLN A 6 -12.53 11.81 -11.86
N SER A 7 -13.73 12.02 -12.42
CA SER A 7 -14.38 11.00 -13.27
C SER A 7 -13.66 10.92 -14.61
N VAL A 8 -13.45 9.70 -15.10
CA VAL A 8 -12.75 9.41 -16.36
C VAL A 8 -13.56 8.34 -17.09
N HIS A 9 -13.54 8.33 -18.42
CA HIS A 9 -14.07 7.21 -19.21
C HIS A 9 -13.11 6.96 -20.37
N ARG A 10 -12.18 6.01 -20.18
CA ARG A 10 -11.21 5.62 -21.22
C ARG A 10 -11.15 4.11 -21.36
N GLY A 11 -11.24 3.63 -22.60
CA GLY A 11 -11.41 2.22 -22.92
C GLY A 11 -12.88 1.81 -22.94
N SER A 12 -13.15 0.56 -23.33
CA SER A 12 -14.51 0.01 -23.47
C SER A 12 -14.67 -1.36 -22.80
N GLY A 13 -13.69 -1.72 -21.98
CA GLY A 13 -13.56 -3.03 -21.36
C GLY A 13 -14.67 -3.40 -20.39
N LYS A 14 -14.78 -4.71 -20.15
CA LYS A 14 -15.68 -5.24 -19.11
C LYS A 14 -15.19 -4.90 -17.71
N LEU A 15 -13.88 -5.01 -17.47
CA LEU A 15 -13.29 -4.70 -16.17
C LEU A 15 -13.22 -3.19 -15.98
N LYS A 16 -13.79 -2.70 -14.88
CA LYS A 16 -13.76 -1.32 -14.45
C LYS A 16 -12.59 -1.08 -13.51
N VAL A 17 -11.79 -0.08 -13.84
CA VAL A 17 -10.55 0.24 -13.12
C VAL A 17 -10.58 1.69 -12.66
N MET A 18 -10.08 1.95 -11.46
CA MET A 18 -9.72 3.32 -11.06
C MET A 18 -8.24 3.36 -10.69
N VAL A 19 -7.59 4.50 -10.92
CA VAL A 19 -6.18 4.69 -10.62
C VAL A 19 -5.99 5.82 -9.63
N LYS A 20 -5.08 5.67 -8.67
CA LYS A 20 -4.73 6.74 -7.73
C LYS A 20 -4.30 8.00 -8.46
N ASP A 21 -4.64 9.17 -7.89
CA ASP A 21 -4.32 10.46 -8.47
C ASP A 21 -2.84 10.90 -8.35
N THR A 22 -1.93 9.92 -8.36
CA THR A 22 -0.49 10.06 -8.59
C THR A 22 -0.05 9.38 -9.89
N ILE A 23 -0.97 8.74 -10.61
CA ILE A 23 -0.72 7.99 -11.84
C ILE A 23 -1.25 8.81 -13.01
N ASP A 24 -0.39 9.10 -13.98
CA ASP A 24 -0.73 9.92 -15.14
C ASP A 24 -1.71 9.23 -16.08
N ILE A 25 -2.68 10.02 -16.55
CA ILE A 25 -3.55 9.69 -17.67
C ILE A 25 -3.42 10.84 -18.66
N GLN A 26 -3.11 10.53 -19.91
CA GLN A 26 -2.89 11.51 -20.95
C GLN A 26 -4.05 12.51 -21.04
N GLY A 27 -3.71 13.80 -21.08
CA GLY A 27 -4.66 14.91 -21.19
C GLY A 27 -5.36 15.27 -19.89
N LEU A 28 -5.08 14.59 -18.77
CA LEU A 28 -5.60 14.93 -17.44
C LEU A 28 -4.48 15.47 -16.55
N LYS A 29 -4.86 16.34 -15.60
CA LYS A 29 -3.94 16.81 -14.55
C LYS A 29 -3.76 15.73 -13.49
N THR A 30 -2.55 15.55 -13.00
CA THR A 30 -2.24 14.70 -11.85
C THR A 30 -1.99 15.59 -10.64
N ILE A 31 -3.01 15.77 -9.80
CA ILE A 31 -2.96 16.78 -8.72
C ILE A 31 -2.53 16.20 -7.36
N ALA A 32 -2.36 14.88 -7.25
CA ALA A 32 -1.91 14.18 -6.04
C ALA A 32 -2.65 14.61 -4.75
N GLY A 33 -3.93 14.96 -4.87
CA GLY A 33 -4.75 15.39 -3.75
C GLY A 33 -4.29 16.70 -3.09
N SER A 34 -3.52 17.54 -3.81
CA SER A 34 -2.99 18.81 -3.32
C SER A 34 -3.54 20.02 -4.09
N LYS A 35 -3.87 21.10 -3.37
CA LYS A 35 -4.20 22.38 -4.01
C LYS A 35 -2.99 23.01 -4.70
N ALA A 36 -1.78 22.72 -4.22
CA ALA A 36 -0.54 23.22 -4.79
C ALA A 36 -0.29 22.72 -6.23
N LEU A 37 -1.01 21.67 -6.65
CA LEU A 37 -0.88 21.07 -7.98
C LEU A 37 -2.11 21.28 -8.88
N LEU A 38 -3.06 22.16 -8.51
CA LEU A 38 -4.25 22.40 -9.34
C LEU A 38 -3.92 23.00 -10.73
N GLU A 39 -2.85 23.78 -10.81
CA GLU A 39 -2.42 24.46 -12.04
C GLU A 39 -1.27 23.76 -12.76
N VAL A 40 -1.00 22.48 -12.46
CA VAL A 40 -0.06 21.70 -13.26
C VAL A 40 -0.59 21.49 -14.67
N GLU A 41 0.34 21.38 -15.62
CA GLU A 41 -0.01 20.99 -16.98
C GLU A 41 -0.59 19.56 -17.01
N PRO A 42 -1.59 19.29 -17.86
CA PRO A 42 -2.07 17.94 -18.09
C PRO A 42 -0.93 17.01 -18.56
N ALA A 43 -0.98 15.75 -18.15
CA ALA A 43 0.02 14.76 -18.53
C ALA A 43 0.08 14.60 -20.05
N HIS A 44 1.30 14.67 -20.61
CA HIS A 44 1.52 14.54 -22.05
C HIS A 44 1.30 13.11 -22.57
N ASP A 45 1.47 12.11 -21.70
CA ASP A 45 1.40 10.69 -22.04
C ASP A 45 0.76 9.91 -20.87
N ASP A 46 0.21 8.74 -21.18
CA ASP A 46 -0.31 7.81 -20.18
C ASP A 46 0.87 7.20 -19.39
N ALA A 47 0.68 6.96 -18.08
CA ALA A 47 1.58 6.12 -17.32
C ALA A 47 1.68 4.71 -17.94
N GLU A 48 2.81 4.02 -17.76
CA GLU A 48 3.01 2.69 -18.37
C GLU A 48 1.92 1.69 -17.92
N VAL A 49 1.54 1.73 -16.65
CA VAL A 49 0.45 0.91 -16.11
C VAL A 49 -0.91 1.25 -16.73
N VAL A 50 -1.16 2.52 -17.07
CA VAL A 50 -2.40 2.95 -17.74
C VAL A 50 -2.43 2.44 -19.18
N LYS A 51 -1.31 2.50 -19.90
CA LYS A 51 -1.20 1.90 -21.24
C LYS A 51 -1.47 0.40 -21.21
N ASN A 52 -0.93 -0.31 -20.22
CA ASN A 52 -1.16 -1.73 -20.04
C ASN A 52 -2.63 -2.05 -19.74
N ILE A 53 -3.29 -1.26 -18.88
CA ILE A 53 -4.73 -1.38 -18.60
C ILE A 53 -5.56 -1.22 -19.89
N LEU A 54 -5.29 -0.18 -20.69
CA LEU A 54 -6.03 0.08 -21.92
C LEU A 54 -5.78 -1.01 -22.99
N LYS A 55 -4.53 -1.49 -23.10
CA LYS A 55 -4.17 -2.60 -23.99
C LYS A 55 -4.85 -3.91 -23.62
N ALA A 56 -5.13 -4.12 -22.34
CA ALA A 56 -5.85 -5.29 -21.83
C ALA A 56 -7.39 -5.17 -21.94
N ASP A 57 -7.89 -4.19 -22.69
CA ASP A 57 -9.32 -3.93 -22.91
C ASP A 57 -10.10 -3.81 -21.59
N CYS A 58 -9.62 -2.92 -20.72
CA CYS A 58 -10.32 -2.47 -19.51
C CYS A 58 -10.91 -1.06 -19.74
N GLU A 59 -11.87 -0.65 -18.90
CA GLU A 59 -12.33 0.75 -18.84
C GLU A 59 -11.81 1.40 -17.56
N ILE A 60 -11.07 2.50 -17.71
CA ILE A 60 -10.69 3.37 -16.60
C ILE A 60 -11.83 4.36 -16.37
N ILE A 61 -12.46 4.25 -15.20
CA ILE A 61 -13.66 5.00 -14.84
C ILE A 61 -13.41 6.17 -13.88
N GLY A 62 -12.17 6.35 -13.40
CA GLY A 62 -11.85 7.48 -12.55
C GLY A 62 -10.43 7.50 -11.98
N LYS A 63 -10.04 8.69 -11.52
CA LYS A 63 -8.92 8.91 -10.62
C LYS A 63 -9.42 8.91 -9.19
N THR A 64 -8.74 8.19 -8.30
CA THR A 64 -9.13 8.11 -6.88
C THR A 64 -8.39 9.12 -6.04
N ASN A 65 -9.11 9.70 -5.08
CA ASN A 65 -8.58 10.58 -4.06
C ASN A 65 -7.54 9.86 -3.16
N LEU A 66 -6.74 10.63 -2.46
CA LEU A 66 -5.60 10.17 -1.69
C LEU A 66 -5.28 11.13 -0.54
N HIS A 67 -4.49 10.65 0.42
CA HIS A 67 -3.79 11.55 1.33
C HIS A 67 -2.82 12.43 0.52
N GLU A 68 -2.83 13.74 0.77
CA GLU A 68 -2.14 14.75 -0.04
C GLU A 68 -0.65 14.40 -0.28
N LEU A 69 -0.23 14.55 -1.55
CA LEU A 69 1.12 14.25 -2.07
C LEU A 69 1.60 12.82 -1.81
N ALA A 70 0.66 11.90 -1.54
CA ALA A 70 0.94 10.56 -1.04
C ALA A 70 1.73 10.52 0.28
N PHE A 71 1.86 11.65 1.01
CA PHE A 71 2.75 11.79 2.17
C PHE A 71 2.00 11.72 3.51
N GLY A 72 1.17 10.69 3.64
CA GLY A 72 0.53 10.33 4.91
C GLY A 72 -0.33 9.07 4.81
N ILE A 73 -0.81 8.62 5.97
CA ILE A 73 -1.25 7.23 6.17
C ILE A 73 -2.69 7.08 6.64
N THR A 74 -3.36 8.19 6.95
CA THR A 74 -4.74 8.17 7.46
C THR A 74 -5.76 8.22 6.32
N GLY A 75 -5.38 8.78 5.17
CA GLY A 75 -6.32 9.06 4.09
C GLY A 75 -7.13 10.35 4.27
N ILE A 76 -6.94 11.07 5.39
CA ILE A 76 -7.52 12.39 5.61
C ILE A 76 -6.97 13.35 4.55
N ASN A 77 -7.86 14.10 3.93
CA ASN A 77 -7.50 15.14 2.97
C ASN A 77 -8.39 16.36 3.23
N HIS A 78 -7.80 17.43 3.78
CA HIS A 78 -8.54 18.65 4.13
C HIS A 78 -8.95 19.47 2.90
N ALA A 79 -8.26 19.31 1.78
CA ALA A 79 -8.51 20.07 0.56
C ALA A 79 -9.68 19.51 -0.25
N PHE A 80 -9.73 18.18 -0.43
CA PHE A 80 -10.68 17.48 -1.30
C PHE A 80 -11.63 16.56 -0.53
N GLY A 81 -11.53 16.56 0.81
CA GLY A 81 -12.32 15.75 1.71
C GLY A 81 -11.81 14.30 1.81
N THR A 82 -12.06 13.69 2.97
CA THR A 82 -11.65 12.31 3.27
C THR A 82 -12.58 11.29 2.59
N PRO A 83 -12.07 10.28 1.88
CA PRO A 83 -12.89 9.16 1.40
C PRO A 83 -13.55 8.41 2.57
N ILE A 84 -14.83 8.08 2.43
CA ILE A 84 -15.55 7.28 3.42
C ILE A 84 -15.46 5.83 2.96
N ASN A 85 -14.95 4.95 3.82
CA ASN A 85 -15.03 3.51 3.61
C ASN A 85 -16.45 3.02 3.98
N PRO A 86 -17.24 2.46 3.05
CA PRO A 86 -18.61 2.03 3.35
C PRO A 86 -18.70 0.83 4.29
N LYS A 87 -17.64 0.01 4.43
CA LYS A 87 -17.63 -1.12 5.37
C LYS A 87 -17.44 -0.65 6.82
N TYR A 88 -16.58 0.35 7.02
CA TYR A 88 -16.23 0.89 8.33
C TYR A 88 -16.28 2.43 8.32
N PRO A 89 -17.48 3.04 8.26
CA PRO A 89 -17.64 4.47 7.97
C PRO A 89 -17.12 5.40 9.05
N GLU A 90 -17.00 4.92 10.30
CA GLU A 90 -16.43 5.71 11.40
C GLU A 90 -14.89 5.68 11.44
N LEU A 91 -14.27 4.69 10.78
CA LEU A 91 -12.83 4.47 10.81
C LEU A 91 -12.16 5.20 9.65
N ILE A 92 -10.88 5.50 9.80
CA ILE A 92 -10.09 6.01 8.70
C ILE A 92 -10.08 5.01 7.52
N PRO A 93 -10.13 5.46 6.26
CA PRO A 93 -9.93 4.58 5.10
C PRO A 93 -8.47 4.10 4.97
N GLY A 94 -7.55 4.65 5.77
CA GLY A 94 -6.12 4.47 5.63
C GLY A 94 -5.57 5.22 4.42
N GLY A 95 -4.25 5.25 4.27
CA GLY A 95 -3.61 6.03 3.22
C GLY A 95 -2.18 5.59 2.90
N SER A 96 -1.58 6.19 1.87
CA SER A 96 -2.14 7.32 1.13
C SER A 96 -3.16 6.96 0.06
N SER A 97 -3.26 5.71 -0.40
CA SER A 97 -4.21 5.29 -1.45
C SER A 97 -5.65 5.09 -0.94
N SER A 98 -6.17 6.10 -0.24
CA SER A 98 -7.44 6.05 0.51
C SER A 98 -8.65 5.82 -0.40
N GLY A 99 -8.76 6.58 -1.49
CA GLY A 99 -9.84 6.41 -2.46
C GLY A 99 -9.75 5.08 -3.20
N SER A 100 -8.54 4.57 -3.48
CA SER A 100 -8.33 3.31 -4.18
C SER A 100 -8.92 2.12 -3.41
N ALA A 101 -8.60 2.02 -2.11
CA ALA A 101 -9.14 0.97 -1.26
C ALA A 101 -10.64 1.14 -0.98
N ALA A 102 -11.09 2.37 -0.72
CA ALA A 102 -12.50 2.66 -0.48
C ALA A 102 -13.38 2.37 -1.72
N ALA A 103 -12.90 2.63 -2.93
CA ALA A 103 -13.61 2.30 -4.18
C ALA A 103 -13.83 0.79 -4.33
N VAL A 104 -12.82 -0.02 -4.01
CA VAL A 104 -12.95 -1.49 -4.03
C VAL A 104 -13.91 -1.97 -2.94
N ALA A 105 -13.80 -1.43 -1.72
CA ALA A 105 -14.72 -1.75 -0.63
C ALA A 105 -16.18 -1.38 -0.96
N ALA A 106 -16.37 -0.30 -1.73
CA ALA A 106 -17.65 0.16 -2.25
C ALA A 106 -18.13 -0.61 -3.50
N LYS A 107 -17.34 -1.57 -4.00
CA LYS A 107 -17.61 -2.31 -5.25
C LYS A 107 -17.84 -1.39 -6.46
N GLN A 108 -17.14 -0.25 -6.50
CA GLN A 108 -17.24 0.72 -7.59
C GLN A 108 -16.31 0.37 -8.77
N ALA A 109 -15.29 -0.45 -8.54
CA ALA A 109 -14.34 -0.93 -9.53
C ALA A 109 -14.00 -2.40 -9.25
N ASP A 110 -13.64 -3.16 -10.30
CA ASP A 110 -13.19 -4.54 -10.17
C ASP A 110 -11.83 -4.61 -9.46
N PHE A 111 -10.93 -3.71 -9.85
CA PHE A 111 -9.68 -3.44 -9.14
C PHE A 111 -9.31 -1.97 -9.25
N THR A 112 -8.44 -1.51 -8.35
CA THR A 112 -7.85 -0.18 -8.44
C THR A 112 -6.33 -0.25 -8.32
N LEU A 113 -5.63 0.78 -8.78
CA LEU A 113 -4.18 0.92 -8.58
C LEU A 113 -3.87 1.99 -7.54
N GLY A 114 -2.93 1.68 -6.65
CA GLY A 114 -2.32 2.62 -5.73
C GLY A 114 -0.80 2.64 -5.83
N THR A 115 -0.19 3.38 -4.90
CA THR A 115 1.26 3.37 -4.68
C THR A 115 1.56 3.04 -3.23
N ASP A 116 2.68 2.36 -2.97
CA ASP A 116 3.11 1.90 -1.66
C ASP A 116 4.62 2.17 -1.47
N THR A 117 4.94 3.25 -0.76
CA THR A 117 6.30 3.65 -0.38
C THR A 117 6.66 3.26 1.06
N GLY A 118 5.64 3.23 1.92
CA GLY A 118 5.79 2.93 3.35
C GLY A 118 4.55 2.25 3.92
N GLY A 119 3.78 1.53 3.09
CA GLY A 119 2.53 0.88 3.43
C GLY A 119 1.30 1.35 2.66
N SER A 120 1.43 2.30 1.73
CA SER A 120 0.28 3.01 1.15
C SER A 120 -0.65 2.19 0.23
N ILE A 121 -0.37 0.90 0.01
CA ILE A 121 -1.36 -0.07 -0.49
C ILE A 121 -1.87 -0.93 0.66
N ARG A 122 -0.97 -1.55 1.43
CA ARG A 122 -1.34 -2.54 2.46
C ARG A 122 -2.11 -1.93 3.65
N MET A 123 -1.72 -0.74 4.11
CA MET A 123 -2.41 0.00 5.18
C MET A 123 -3.89 0.28 4.83
N PRO A 124 -4.21 0.98 3.73
CA PRO A 124 -5.61 1.22 3.38
C PRO A 124 -6.36 -0.07 3.00
N ALA A 125 -5.67 -1.11 2.52
CA ALA A 125 -6.30 -2.42 2.29
C ALA A 125 -6.82 -3.03 3.60
N ALA A 126 -5.97 -3.05 4.64
CA ALA A 126 -6.35 -3.48 5.99
C ALA A 126 -7.46 -2.59 6.57
N CYS A 127 -7.37 -1.27 6.44
CA CYS A 127 -8.42 -0.35 6.92
C CYS A 127 -9.75 -0.54 6.21
N CYS A 128 -9.74 -0.85 4.90
CA CYS A 128 -10.94 -0.98 4.09
C CYS A 128 -11.51 -2.40 4.03
N GLY A 129 -10.83 -3.39 4.62
CA GLY A 129 -11.23 -4.80 4.52
C GLY A 129 -11.26 -5.28 3.07
N VAL A 130 -10.19 -5.00 2.32
CA VAL A 130 -9.97 -5.44 0.93
C VAL A 130 -8.57 -6.03 0.79
N PHE A 131 -8.30 -6.72 -0.32
CA PHE A 131 -6.95 -7.19 -0.63
C PHE A 131 -6.12 -6.04 -1.21
N GLY A 132 -4.84 -5.99 -0.85
CA GLY A 132 -3.89 -5.04 -1.42
C GLY A 132 -2.51 -5.65 -1.54
N LEU A 133 -1.94 -5.65 -2.75
CA LEU A 133 -0.63 -6.21 -3.04
C LEU A 133 0.38 -5.09 -3.29
N LYS A 134 1.48 -5.09 -2.53
CA LYS A 134 2.71 -4.40 -2.87
C LYS A 134 3.64 -5.40 -3.60
N PRO A 135 3.87 -5.25 -4.90
CA PRO A 135 4.81 -6.10 -5.62
C PRO A 135 6.25 -5.94 -5.11
N THR A 136 7.13 -6.84 -5.54
CA THR A 136 8.58 -6.71 -5.39
C THR A 136 9.00 -5.35 -5.93
N PHE A 137 9.88 -4.65 -5.23
CA PHE A 137 10.41 -3.37 -5.69
C PHE A 137 11.02 -3.50 -7.10
N GLY A 138 10.67 -2.58 -7.99
CA GLY A 138 11.13 -2.58 -9.39
C GLY A 138 10.36 -3.49 -10.34
N ARG A 139 9.37 -4.26 -9.88
CA ARG A 139 8.59 -5.16 -10.74
C ARG A 139 7.66 -4.41 -11.70
N VAL A 140 6.79 -3.57 -11.16
CA VAL A 140 5.82 -2.79 -11.94
C VAL A 140 6.43 -1.44 -12.30
N SER A 141 6.34 -1.05 -13.58
CA SER A 141 6.87 0.24 -14.06
C SER A 141 6.25 1.43 -13.34
N ARG A 142 7.09 2.40 -12.96
CA ARG A 142 6.69 3.69 -12.37
C ARG A 142 6.75 4.87 -13.36
N LYS A 143 6.96 4.60 -14.65
CA LYS A 143 6.96 5.67 -15.66
C LYS A 143 5.58 6.33 -15.72
N GLY A 144 5.53 7.66 -15.50
CA GLY A 144 4.29 8.43 -15.38
C GLY A 144 3.62 8.32 -14.01
N VAL A 145 4.39 8.04 -12.94
CA VAL A 145 3.88 7.96 -11.57
C VAL A 145 4.65 8.90 -10.66
N TYR A 146 3.94 9.70 -9.87
CA TYR A 146 4.50 10.67 -8.93
C TYR A 146 4.78 10.06 -7.54
N PRO A 147 5.89 10.45 -6.87
CA PRO A 147 6.98 11.28 -7.40
C PRO A 147 7.80 10.53 -8.48
N PRO A 148 8.39 11.25 -9.46
CA PRO A 148 9.04 10.62 -10.61
C PRO A 148 10.27 9.78 -10.25
N SER A 149 10.91 10.08 -9.10
CA SER A 149 12.00 9.29 -8.53
C SER A 149 11.64 8.84 -7.12
N SER A 150 11.86 7.57 -6.84
CA SER A 150 11.85 7.01 -5.47
C SER A 150 12.59 5.68 -5.44
N SER A 151 13.30 5.41 -4.34
CA SER A 151 13.99 4.15 -4.10
C SER A 151 13.15 3.09 -3.36
N LEU A 152 11.91 3.41 -2.97
CA LEU A 152 11.04 2.54 -2.16
C LEU A 152 9.64 2.34 -2.74
N ASP A 153 9.17 3.27 -3.57
CA ASP A 153 7.79 3.29 -4.04
C ASP A 153 7.50 2.15 -5.03
N CYS A 154 6.34 1.53 -4.88
CA CYS A 154 5.84 0.46 -5.74
C CYS A 154 4.42 0.79 -6.20
N VAL A 155 4.08 0.47 -7.45
CA VAL A 155 2.69 0.51 -7.94
C VAL A 155 2.10 -0.89 -7.78
N GLY A 156 0.87 -0.99 -7.28
CA GLY A 156 0.21 -2.27 -7.06
C GLY A 156 -1.31 -2.18 -6.93
N PRO A 157 -2.00 -3.34 -7.02
CA PRO A 157 -3.45 -3.39 -7.09
C PRO A 157 -4.13 -3.54 -5.72
N PHE A 158 -5.40 -3.10 -5.67
CA PHE A 158 -6.40 -3.50 -4.70
C PHE A 158 -7.53 -4.26 -5.39
N ALA A 159 -8.10 -5.25 -4.72
CA ALA A 159 -9.28 -5.96 -5.19
C ALA A 159 -10.07 -6.63 -4.06
N ASN A 160 -11.23 -7.21 -4.37
CA ASN A 160 -12.06 -7.94 -3.40
C ASN A 160 -11.74 -9.45 -3.33
N SER A 161 -10.77 -9.95 -4.11
CA SER A 161 -10.31 -11.34 -4.04
C SER A 161 -8.86 -11.46 -4.53
N VAL A 162 -8.19 -12.56 -4.18
CA VAL A 162 -6.81 -12.83 -4.62
C VAL A 162 -6.77 -13.08 -6.13
N GLU A 163 -7.79 -13.72 -6.71
CA GLU A 163 -7.89 -13.94 -8.17
C GLU A 163 -7.90 -12.62 -8.94
N MET A 164 -8.60 -11.61 -8.41
CA MET A 164 -8.64 -10.31 -9.06
C MET A 164 -7.33 -9.53 -8.83
N ILE A 165 -6.62 -9.74 -7.72
CA ILE A 165 -5.24 -9.26 -7.54
C ILE A 165 -4.31 -9.88 -8.61
N GLU A 166 -4.36 -11.20 -8.81
CA GLU A 166 -3.56 -11.88 -9.84
C GLU A 166 -3.90 -11.37 -11.23
N LYS A 167 -5.20 -11.22 -11.54
CA LYS A 167 -5.64 -10.67 -12.82
C LYS A 167 -5.14 -9.25 -13.04
N ALA A 168 -5.22 -8.40 -12.01
CA ALA A 168 -4.69 -7.04 -12.07
C ALA A 168 -3.17 -7.02 -12.27
N MET A 169 -2.43 -7.93 -11.62
CA MET A 169 -0.99 -8.08 -11.83
C MET A 169 -0.64 -8.49 -13.26
N GLN A 170 -1.34 -9.47 -13.83
CA GLN A 170 -1.18 -9.85 -15.25
C GLN A 170 -1.44 -8.69 -16.20
N ILE A 171 -2.36 -7.79 -15.84
CA ILE A 171 -2.68 -6.60 -16.64
C ILE A 171 -1.54 -5.58 -16.54
N ILE A 172 -1.12 -5.19 -15.33
CA ILE A 172 -0.15 -4.10 -15.16
C ILE A 172 1.31 -4.52 -15.41
N ASP A 173 1.61 -5.82 -15.27
CA ASP A 173 2.86 -6.47 -15.60
C ASP A 173 2.57 -7.72 -16.46
N PRO A 174 2.66 -7.61 -17.81
CA PRO A 174 2.41 -8.73 -18.72
C PRO A 174 3.37 -9.92 -18.55
N THR A 175 4.46 -9.78 -17.78
CA THR A 175 5.38 -10.88 -17.48
C THR A 175 4.90 -11.74 -16.31
N PHE A 176 3.94 -11.25 -15.51
CA PHE A 176 3.35 -11.98 -14.39
C PHE A 176 2.56 -13.19 -14.87
N LYS A 177 2.88 -14.38 -14.33
CA LYS A 177 2.21 -15.64 -14.66
C LYS A 177 1.76 -16.34 -13.39
N PRO A 178 0.45 -16.38 -13.06
CA PRO A 178 -0.04 -16.98 -11.83
C PRO A 178 0.57 -18.35 -11.55
N ALA A 179 1.01 -18.55 -10.31
CA ALA A 179 1.50 -19.82 -9.82
C ALA A 179 0.38 -20.55 -9.07
N GLU A 180 0.59 -21.82 -8.77
CA GLU A 180 -0.30 -22.60 -7.91
C GLU A 180 0.46 -23.04 -6.65
N CYS A 181 -0.24 -23.04 -5.52
CA CYS A 181 0.26 -23.56 -4.24
C CYS A 181 -0.56 -24.82 -3.92
N THR A 182 -0.02 -25.98 -4.26
CA THR A 182 -0.70 -27.28 -4.13
C THR A 182 -0.37 -28.00 -2.83
N LEU A 183 0.69 -27.59 -2.14
CA LEU A 183 1.10 -28.09 -0.84
C LEU A 183 0.85 -27.03 0.22
N THR A 184 0.56 -27.47 1.44
CA THR A 184 0.46 -26.57 2.59
C THR A 184 1.75 -25.77 2.73
N PRO A 185 1.70 -24.42 2.66
CA PRO A 185 2.89 -23.60 2.74
C PRO A 185 3.48 -23.62 4.14
N LYS A 186 4.81 -23.62 4.23
CA LYS A 186 5.53 -23.52 5.50
C LYS A 186 5.66 -22.04 5.89
N LEU A 187 4.91 -21.64 6.92
CA LEU A 187 4.81 -20.25 7.34
C LEU A 187 5.61 -19.98 8.63
N ALA A 188 6.19 -18.78 8.72
CA ALA A 188 6.72 -18.25 9.99
C ALA A 188 5.96 -16.99 10.40
N VAL A 189 5.57 -16.89 11.66
CA VAL A 189 5.03 -15.68 12.27
C VAL A 189 6.19 -14.82 12.73
N LEU A 190 6.23 -13.54 12.35
CA LEU A 190 7.23 -12.63 12.88
C LEU A 190 6.84 -12.12 14.28
N ASP A 191 7.78 -12.19 15.22
CA ASP A 191 7.65 -11.67 16.57
C ASP A 191 7.66 -10.13 16.56
N VAL A 192 6.46 -9.56 16.46
CA VAL A 192 6.22 -8.11 16.39
C VAL A 192 5.18 -7.65 17.41
N LYS A 193 5.29 -6.40 17.85
CA LYS A 193 4.33 -5.80 18.78
C LYS A 193 3.05 -5.39 18.05
N ALA A 194 1.93 -5.95 18.46
CA ALA A 194 0.58 -5.56 18.05
C ALA A 194 -0.41 -5.81 19.21
N ASP A 195 -1.54 -5.13 19.17
CA ASP A 195 -2.61 -5.27 20.15
C ASP A 195 -3.16 -6.70 20.17
N GLU A 196 -3.54 -7.16 21.36
CA GLU A 196 -4.01 -8.53 21.56
C GLU A 196 -5.21 -8.88 20.66
N VAL A 197 -6.14 -7.93 20.46
CA VAL A 197 -7.31 -8.11 19.58
C VAL A 197 -6.91 -8.43 18.14
N VAL A 198 -5.80 -7.86 17.66
CA VAL A 198 -5.29 -8.09 16.31
C VAL A 198 -4.66 -9.49 16.21
N TRP A 199 -3.82 -9.83 17.19
CA TRP A 199 -3.20 -11.16 17.24
C TRP A 199 -4.22 -12.28 17.42
N ASN A 200 -5.22 -12.10 18.29
CA ASN A 200 -6.28 -13.07 18.50
C ASN A 200 -7.05 -13.36 17.21
N CYS A 201 -7.40 -12.32 16.44
CA CYS A 201 -8.06 -12.47 15.14
C CYS A 201 -7.19 -13.27 14.14
N ILE A 202 -5.90 -12.94 14.05
CA ILE A 202 -4.97 -13.63 13.14
C ILE A 202 -4.74 -15.09 13.54
N TYR A 203 -4.50 -15.36 14.82
CA TYR A 203 -4.29 -16.73 15.29
C TYR A 203 -5.54 -17.60 15.13
N GLN A 204 -6.73 -17.04 15.34
CA GLN A 204 -7.98 -17.74 15.06
C GLN A 204 -8.10 -18.11 13.57
N ALA A 205 -7.75 -17.20 12.66
CA ALA A 205 -7.77 -17.46 11.22
C ALA A 205 -6.75 -18.55 10.83
N LEU A 206 -5.51 -18.46 11.32
CA LEU A 206 -4.47 -19.46 11.06
C LEU A 206 -4.82 -20.84 11.63
N GLN A 207 -5.40 -20.88 12.84
CA GLN A 207 -5.87 -22.11 13.47
C GLN A 207 -7.02 -22.74 12.68
N LYS A 208 -7.99 -21.95 12.21
CA LYS A 208 -9.09 -22.42 11.37
C LYS A 208 -8.58 -23.05 10.07
N ALA A 209 -7.52 -22.46 9.50
CA ALA A 209 -6.85 -22.97 8.31
C ALA A 209 -5.93 -24.18 8.55
N ASN A 210 -5.79 -24.64 9.80
CA ASN A 210 -4.85 -25.70 10.20
C ASN A 210 -3.41 -25.43 9.69
N LEU A 211 -3.02 -24.15 9.71
CA LEU A 211 -1.69 -23.69 9.30
C LEU A 211 -0.79 -23.61 10.52
N GLU A 212 0.18 -24.54 10.60
CA GLU A 212 1.22 -24.48 11.62
C GLU A 212 2.19 -23.33 11.32
N THR A 213 2.58 -22.61 12.36
CA THR A 213 3.50 -21.48 12.26
C THR A 213 4.61 -21.56 13.30
N VAL A 214 5.81 -21.16 12.90
CA VAL A 214 6.95 -20.99 13.82
C VAL A 214 7.15 -19.51 14.10
N LEU A 215 7.35 -19.13 15.36
CA LEU A 215 7.67 -17.76 15.74
C LEU A 215 9.14 -17.46 15.42
N GLU A 216 9.39 -16.41 14.64
CA GLU A 216 10.73 -15.99 14.22
C GLU A 216 10.94 -14.52 14.54
N LYS A 217 12.18 -14.16 14.89
CA LYS A 217 12.56 -12.78 15.20
C LYS A 217 13.48 -12.24 14.11
N VAL A 218 13.30 -10.96 13.78
CA VAL A 218 14.15 -10.19 12.88
C VAL A 218 14.77 -9.07 13.71
N GLU A 219 16.10 -9.07 13.85
CA GLU A 219 16.79 -8.17 14.80
C GLU A 219 16.65 -6.71 14.37
N HIS A 220 16.75 -6.45 13.07
CA HIS A 220 16.73 -5.09 12.52
C HIS A 220 15.32 -4.59 12.17
N PHE A 221 14.25 -5.29 12.58
CA PHE A 221 12.88 -4.94 12.18
C PHE A 221 12.42 -3.58 12.71
N GLU A 222 12.65 -3.30 14.00
CA GLU A 222 12.30 -2.00 14.61
C GLU A 222 13.15 -0.86 14.01
N ALA A 223 14.46 -1.07 13.84
CA ALA A 223 15.35 -0.08 13.24
C ALA A 223 14.99 0.25 11.78
N ALA A 224 14.51 -0.75 11.02
CA ALA A 224 14.10 -0.58 9.64
C ALA A 224 12.91 0.37 9.46
N TYR A 225 12.00 0.42 10.44
CA TYR A 225 10.89 1.36 10.42
C TYR A 225 11.40 2.83 10.42
N ASP A 226 12.39 3.14 11.25
CA ASP A 226 12.97 4.48 11.33
C ASP A 226 13.87 4.78 10.13
N ALA A 227 14.67 3.81 9.69
CA ALA A 227 15.52 3.92 8.50
C ALA A 227 14.70 4.25 7.24
N GLY A 228 13.59 3.53 7.03
CA GLY A 228 12.69 3.82 5.91
C GLY A 228 12.13 5.24 5.95
N MET A 229 11.89 5.81 7.14
CA MET A 229 11.40 7.18 7.25
C MET A 229 12.46 8.20 6.82
N GLN A 230 13.76 7.96 7.05
CA GLN A 230 14.81 8.88 6.60
C GLN A 230 14.86 8.96 5.07
N ILE A 231 14.79 7.81 4.39
CA ILE A 231 14.77 7.77 2.93
C ILE A 231 13.50 8.45 2.38
N ILE A 232 12.33 8.10 2.92
CA ILE A 232 11.05 8.71 2.51
C ILE A 232 11.05 10.22 2.71
N ASN A 233 11.56 10.71 3.84
CA ASN A 233 11.66 12.15 4.12
C ASN A 233 12.56 12.83 3.09
N TYR A 234 13.79 12.32 2.92
CA TYR A 234 14.75 12.91 2.01
C TYR A 234 14.19 13.01 0.58
N GLU A 235 13.63 11.91 0.06
CA GLU A 235 13.06 11.88 -1.29
C GLU A 235 11.82 12.77 -1.45
N ASN A 236 10.91 12.79 -0.47
CA ASN A 236 9.74 13.67 -0.55
C ASN A 236 10.11 15.15 -0.47
N TRP A 237 11.14 15.51 0.31
CA TRP A 237 11.64 16.89 0.31
C TRP A 237 12.21 17.28 -1.06
N GLN A 238 12.99 16.40 -1.70
CA GLN A 238 13.48 16.68 -3.06
C GLN A 238 12.33 16.80 -4.08
N ALA A 239 11.28 15.97 -3.94
CA ALA A 239 10.18 15.95 -4.89
C ALA A 239 9.19 17.12 -4.71
N PHE A 240 8.93 17.53 -3.47
CA PHE A 240 7.80 18.42 -3.15
C PHE A 240 8.17 19.60 -2.24
N GLY A 241 9.43 19.74 -1.84
CA GLY A 241 9.86 20.78 -0.89
C GLY A 241 9.58 22.20 -1.39
N GLU A 242 9.69 22.45 -2.70
CA GLU A 242 9.38 23.77 -3.27
C GLU A 242 7.90 24.15 -3.10
N LEU A 243 6.99 23.17 -3.08
CA LEU A 243 5.57 23.40 -2.92
C LEU A 243 5.22 24.03 -1.56
N THR A 244 6.08 23.91 -0.53
CA THR A 244 5.83 24.53 0.78
C THR A 244 5.79 26.06 0.72
N GLN A 245 6.39 26.66 -0.32
CA GLN A 245 6.39 28.11 -0.51
C GLN A 245 5.08 28.64 -1.10
N THR A 246 4.25 27.76 -1.66
CA THR A 246 2.97 28.15 -2.29
C THR A 246 1.91 28.60 -1.29
N GLY A 247 2.02 28.15 -0.03
CA GLY A 247 0.96 28.32 0.98
C GLY A 247 -0.31 27.49 0.70
N LEU A 248 -0.27 26.57 -0.28
CA LEU A 248 -1.43 25.78 -0.73
C LEU A 248 -1.43 24.33 -0.22
N ILE A 249 -0.32 23.83 0.34
CA ILE A 249 -0.28 22.50 0.97
C ILE A 249 -1.04 22.52 2.29
N GLY A 250 -1.76 21.45 2.61
CA GLY A 250 -2.33 21.22 3.93
C GLY A 250 -1.28 21.32 5.05
N SER A 251 -1.69 21.85 6.21
CA SER A 251 -0.77 22.16 7.30
C SER A 251 -0.03 20.92 7.83
N ASP A 252 -0.68 19.76 7.85
CA ASP A 252 -0.09 18.50 8.29
C ASP A 252 1.01 18.03 7.33
N VAL A 253 0.75 18.02 6.02
CA VAL A 253 1.74 17.63 5.00
C VAL A 253 2.86 18.67 4.88
N ASN A 254 2.54 19.97 4.95
CA ASN A 254 3.53 21.03 4.95
C ASN A 254 4.50 20.91 6.13
N ASN A 255 4.01 20.67 7.34
CA ASN A 255 4.84 20.45 8.52
C ASN A 255 5.73 19.21 8.39
N ARG A 256 5.23 18.14 7.74
CA ARG A 256 6.04 16.95 7.46
C ARG A 256 7.14 17.23 6.46
N LEU A 257 6.86 17.98 5.38
CA LEU A 257 7.88 18.38 4.40
C LEU A 257 8.96 19.26 5.04
N LEU A 258 8.58 20.24 5.85
CA LEU A 258 9.54 21.09 6.57
C LEU A 258 10.41 20.31 7.55
N LYS A 259 9.87 19.27 8.21
CA LYS A 259 10.68 18.33 9.01
C LYS A 259 11.59 17.48 8.12
N ALA A 260 11.09 17.01 6.99
CA ALA A 260 11.84 16.22 6.03
C ALA A 260 13.04 16.99 5.43
N ALA A 261 12.94 18.32 5.31
CA ALA A 261 14.05 19.20 4.92
C ALA A 261 15.28 19.08 5.84
N GLN A 262 15.10 18.61 7.07
CA GLN A 262 16.17 18.44 8.05
C GLN A 262 16.88 17.08 7.95
N THR A 263 16.36 16.15 7.13
CA THR A 263 16.99 14.85 6.92
C THR A 263 18.27 15.00 6.10
N THR A 264 19.38 14.55 6.67
CA THR A 264 20.72 14.66 6.06
C THR A 264 21.05 13.45 5.18
N LEU A 265 21.99 13.64 4.24
CA LEU A 265 22.54 12.53 3.45
C LEU A 265 23.23 11.46 4.32
N GLU A 266 23.76 11.83 5.49
CA GLU A 266 24.37 10.86 6.41
C GLU A 266 23.31 9.94 7.04
N GLN A 267 22.16 10.49 7.44
CA GLN A 267 21.02 9.69 7.92
C GLN A 267 20.50 8.75 6.82
N VAL A 268 20.48 9.20 5.55
CA VAL A 268 20.12 8.34 4.42
C VAL A 268 21.13 7.20 4.24
N LYS A 269 22.43 7.46 4.33
CA LYS A 269 23.46 6.41 4.27
C LYS A 269 23.32 5.39 5.40
N GLN A 270 23.05 5.85 6.62
CA GLN A 270 22.79 4.97 7.77
C GLN A 270 21.54 4.10 7.54
N ALA A 271 20.49 4.68 6.94
CA ALA A 271 19.29 3.94 6.58
C ALA A 271 19.56 2.84 5.53
N GLU A 272 20.44 3.09 4.54
CA GLU A 272 20.84 2.07 3.56
C GLU A 272 21.64 0.92 4.21
N VAL A 273 22.39 1.16 5.29
CA VAL A 273 23.04 0.08 6.05
C VAL A 273 21.99 -0.81 6.73
N VAL A 274 21.01 -0.21 7.42
CA VAL A 274 19.91 -0.96 8.06
C VAL A 274 19.09 -1.73 7.02
N LYS A 275 18.85 -1.13 5.85
CA LYS A 275 18.19 -1.80 4.72
C LYS A 275 18.93 -3.06 4.28
N ALA A 276 20.26 -2.99 4.14
CA ALA A 276 21.06 -4.16 3.75
C ALA A 276 20.96 -5.28 4.80
N GLN A 277 21.10 -4.93 6.09
CA GLN A 277 21.00 -5.89 7.21
C GLN A 277 19.62 -6.55 7.28
N LEU A 278 18.54 -5.75 7.24
CA LEU A 278 17.18 -6.27 7.23
C LEU A 278 16.95 -7.21 6.03
N THR A 279 17.43 -6.82 4.85
CA THR A 279 17.23 -7.59 3.63
C THR A 279 17.90 -8.95 3.73
N GLU A 280 19.10 -9.02 4.29
CA GLU A 280 19.82 -10.28 4.54
C GLU A 280 19.06 -11.18 5.52
N GLU A 281 18.57 -10.64 6.65
CA GLU A 281 17.79 -11.39 7.63
C GLU A 281 16.49 -11.97 7.05
N LEU A 282 15.74 -11.15 6.30
CA LEU A 282 14.49 -11.58 5.67
C LEU A 282 14.75 -12.65 4.61
N ASN A 283 15.79 -12.49 3.79
CA ASN A 283 16.19 -13.50 2.81
C ASN A 283 16.56 -14.82 3.49
N ALA A 284 17.32 -14.77 4.59
CA ALA A 284 17.71 -15.97 5.34
C ALA A 284 16.51 -16.72 5.95
N LEU A 285 15.49 -15.99 6.42
CA LEU A 285 14.24 -16.61 6.87
C LEU A 285 13.47 -17.20 5.70
N LEU A 286 13.35 -16.48 4.59
CA LEU A 286 12.61 -16.93 3.42
C LEU A 286 13.31 -18.11 2.70
N GLU A 287 14.59 -18.37 2.93
CA GLU A 287 15.20 -19.66 2.53
C GLU A 287 14.68 -20.86 3.33
N LYS A 288 14.14 -20.64 4.54
CA LYS A 288 13.62 -21.68 5.42
C LYS A 288 12.09 -21.84 5.35
N TYR A 289 11.39 -20.79 4.93
CA TYR A 289 9.93 -20.65 4.94
C TYR A 289 9.41 -20.15 3.60
N ASP A 290 8.23 -20.60 3.18
CA ASP A 290 7.63 -20.18 1.90
C ASP A 290 7.12 -18.73 1.98
N ALA A 291 6.66 -18.33 3.17
CA ALA A 291 6.26 -16.97 3.47
C ALA A 291 6.39 -16.63 4.97
N LEU A 292 6.52 -15.34 5.24
CA LEU A 292 6.41 -14.75 6.56
C LEU A 292 5.00 -14.17 6.72
N VAL A 293 4.43 -14.30 7.91
CA VAL A 293 3.12 -13.75 8.24
C VAL A 293 3.18 -12.88 9.49
N LEU A 294 2.41 -11.81 9.50
CA LEU A 294 2.32 -10.86 10.61
C LEU A 294 1.08 -9.97 10.44
N PRO A 295 0.66 -9.21 11.46
CA PRO A 295 -0.35 -8.19 11.28
C PRO A 295 0.08 -7.15 10.25
N THR A 296 -0.85 -6.72 9.39
CA THR A 296 -0.62 -5.58 8.51
C THR A 296 -0.50 -4.30 9.34
N LEU A 297 -1.38 -4.14 10.33
CA LEU A 297 -1.39 -3.01 11.27
C LEU A 297 -1.25 -3.51 12.70
N PRO A 298 -0.56 -2.77 13.58
CA PRO A 298 -0.36 -3.20 14.96
C PRO A 298 -1.62 -3.03 15.83
N ARG A 299 -2.66 -2.36 15.34
CA ARG A 299 -3.89 -2.05 16.08
C ARG A 299 -5.05 -1.84 15.13
N ILE A 300 -6.28 -1.85 15.66
CA ILE A 300 -7.48 -1.49 14.90
C ILE A 300 -7.34 -0.05 14.37
N PRO A 301 -7.74 0.22 13.11
CA PRO A 301 -7.74 1.58 12.56
C PRO A 301 -8.50 2.55 13.48
N PRO A 302 -7.96 3.74 13.75
CA PRO A 302 -8.62 4.73 14.59
C PRO A 302 -9.87 5.31 13.92
N LYS A 303 -10.73 5.93 14.72
CA LYS A 303 -11.85 6.72 14.20
C LYS A 303 -11.34 7.94 13.44
N VAL A 304 -12.08 8.37 12.42
CA VAL A 304 -11.74 9.59 11.66
C VAL A 304 -11.63 10.81 12.59
N SER A 305 -12.53 10.93 13.57
CA SER A 305 -12.56 12.01 14.56
C SER A 305 -11.33 12.05 15.48
N GLU A 306 -10.65 10.92 15.67
CA GLU A 306 -9.45 10.82 16.49
C GLU A 306 -8.18 11.05 15.66
N ALA A 307 -8.28 10.83 14.35
CA ALA A 307 -7.16 10.82 13.40
C ALA A 307 -6.81 12.18 12.78
N GLU A 308 -7.55 13.25 13.13
CA GLU A 308 -7.27 14.62 12.67
C GLU A 308 -5.86 15.09 13.04
N ASN A 309 -5.31 14.62 14.17
CA ASN A 309 -3.91 14.81 14.50
C ASN A 309 -3.06 13.63 13.99
N THR A 310 -2.69 13.68 12.71
CA THR A 310 -2.03 12.59 11.96
C THR A 310 -0.72 12.10 12.56
N VAL A 311 -0.04 12.91 13.38
CA VAL A 311 1.23 12.58 14.04
C VAL A 311 1.10 11.43 15.04
N THR A 312 -0.04 11.34 15.73
CA THR A 312 -0.31 10.30 16.76
C THR A 312 -0.35 8.89 16.18
N PHE A 313 -0.49 8.76 14.85
CA PHE A 313 -0.73 7.49 14.18
C PHE A 313 0.43 7.02 13.31
N LEU A 314 1.58 7.73 13.29
CA LEU A 314 2.72 7.39 12.43
C LEU A 314 3.13 5.91 12.54
N ASN A 315 3.04 5.34 13.75
CA ASN A 315 3.41 3.96 14.03
C ASN A 315 2.44 2.90 13.48
N LEU A 316 1.29 3.29 12.91
CA LEU A 316 0.38 2.35 12.24
C LEU A 316 1.07 1.62 11.07
N THR A 317 2.03 2.25 10.40
CA THR A 317 2.81 1.60 9.33
C THR A 317 4.07 0.87 9.82
N GLY A 318 4.20 0.69 11.14
CA GLY A 318 5.29 -0.04 11.80
C GLY A 318 5.60 -1.40 11.20
N LEU A 319 4.54 -2.13 10.82
CA LEU A 319 4.63 -3.52 10.38
C LEU A 319 4.70 -3.68 8.85
N VAL A 320 4.53 -2.61 8.08
CA VAL A 320 4.52 -2.65 6.60
C VAL A 320 5.75 -1.99 5.99
N ARG A 321 6.25 -0.91 6.59
CA ARG A 321 7.38 -0.14 6.07
C ARG A 321 8.69 -0.93 5.94
N PRO A 322 9.05 -1.85 6.87
CA PRO A 322 10.25 -2.68 6.71
C PRO A 322 10.30 -3.42 5.35
N PHE A 323 9.15 -3.85 4.81
CA PHE A 323 9.09 -4.53 3.51
C PHE A 323 9.12 -3.59 2.30
N ASN A 324 8.87 -2.29 2.48
CA ASN A 324 9.25 -1.30 1.48
C ASN A 324 10.77 -1.12 1.46
N LEU A 325 11.36 -0.99 2.66
CA LEU A 325 12.80 -0.80 2.81
C LEU A 325 13.59 -1.95 2.18
N SER A 326 13.23 -3.18 2.51
CA SER A 326 13.88 -4.37 1.94
C SER A 326 13.46 -4.64 0.49
N GLY A 327 12.26 -4.19 0.08
CA GLY A 327 11.74 -4.37 -1.27
C GLY A 327 11.01 -5.70 -1.52
N HIS A 328 10.83 -6.54 -0.51
CA HIS A 328 10.12 -7.82 -0.60
C HIS A 328 8.65 -7.62 -1.00
N PRO A 329 8.05 -8.50 -1.82
CA PRO A 329 6.62 -8.45 -2.13
C PRO A 329 5.79 -8.80 -0.89
N ALA A 330 4.66 -8.10 -0.70
CA ALA A 330 3.78 -8.31 0.43
C ALA A 330 2.31 -8.05 0.06
N ILE A 331 1.40 -8.91 0.53
CA ILE A 331 -0.05 -8.76 0.35
C ILE A 331 -0.73 -8.63 1.71
N SER A 332 -1.69 -7.71 1.82
CA SER A 332 -2.62 -7.63 2.95
C SER A 332 -3.90 -8.39 2.60
N VAL A 333 -4.24 -9.37 3.42
CA VAL A 333 -5.45 -10.19 3.37
C VAL A 333 -6.42 -9.67 4.42
N PRO A 334 -7.66 -9.30 4.04
CA PRO A 334 -8.63 -8.78 4.99
C PRO A 334 -9.18 -9.89 5.89
N LEU A 335 -9.17 -9.64 7.19
CA LEU A 335 -9.82 -10.40 8.24
C LEU A 335 -10.76 -9.47 9.01
N GLU A 336 -11.60 -10.07 9.86
CA GLU A 336 -12.54 -9.35 10.70
C GLU A 336 -12.53 -9.95 12.11
N THR A 337 -12.56 -9.10 13.13
CA THR A 337 -12.74 -9.55 14.52
C THR A 337 -14.17 -10.07 14.71
N SER A 338 -14.41 -10.77 15.82
CA SER A 338 -15.78 -11.18 16.21
C SER A 338 -16.75 -10.00 16.42
N GLU A 339 -16.22 -8.78 16.58
CA GLU A 339 -17.00 -7.55 16.75
C GLU A 339 -17.20 -6.79 15.43
N GLY A 340 -16.76 -7.33 14.31
CA GLY A 340 -16.91 -6.68 13.01
C GLY A 340 -15.86 -5.59 12.74
N LEU A 341 -14.68 -5.64 13.39
CA LEU A 341 -13.62 -4.65 13.18
C LEU A 341 -12.56 -5.15 12.18
N PRO A 342 -12.01 -4.27 11.32
CA PRO A 342 -11.03 -4.67 10.33
C PRO A 342 -9.69 -5.07 10.94
N VAL A 343 -9.18 -6.21 10.49
CA VAL A 343 -7.80 -6.66 10.72
C VAL A 343 -7.19 -7.05 9.36
N GLY A 344 -5.90 -6.79 9.16
CA GLY A 344 -5.19 -7.25 7.97
C GLY A 344 -4.14 -8.30 8.35
N LEU A 345 -4.17 -9.47 7.73
CA LEU A 345 -3.05 -10.42 7.74
C LEU A 345 -2.10 -10.06 6.61
N GLN A 346 -0.87 -9.68 6.93
CA GLN A 346 0.17 -9.48 5.93
C GLN A 346 0.92 -10.79 5.68
N ILE A 347 1.05 -11.14 4.40
CA ILE A 347 1.87 -12.28 3.94
C ILE A 347 3.00 -11.70 3.09
N VAL A 348 4.23 -12.13 3.34
CA VAL A 348 5.45 -11.66 2.66
C VAL A 348 6.20 -12.86 2.11
N SER A 349 6.66 -12.78 0.86
CA SER A 349 7.45 -13.85 0.25
C SER A 349 8.78 -13.33 -0.30
N LYS A 350 9.58 -14.22 -0.90
CA LYS A 350 10.88 -13.93 -1.50
C LYS A 350 10.79 -12.83 -2.56
N HIS A 351 11.88 -12.08 -2.72
CA HIS A 351 12.04 -11.18 -3.86
C HIS A 351 11.74 -11.88 -5.18
N GLN A 352 11.00 -11.18 -6.05
CA GLN A 352 10.63 -11.64 -7.40
C GLN A 352 9.81 -12.94 -7.39
N LYS A 353 9.17 -13.28 -6.27
CA LYS A 353 8.23 -14.40 -6.13
C LYS A 353 6.80 -13.93 -5.90
N ASP A 354 6.41 -12.83 -6.53
CA ASP A 354 5.07 -12.24 -6.43
C ASP A 354 3.95 -13.24 -6.85
N GLU A 355 4.22 -14.07 -7.86
CA GLU A 355 3.34 -15.15 -8.29
C GLU A 355 3.10 -16.16 -7.17
N GLN A 356 4.18 -16.61 -6.53
CA GLN A 356 4.12 -17.55 -5.42
C GLN A 356 3.44 -16.92 -4.20
N LEU A 357 3.67 -15.63 -3.96
CA LEU A 357 2.98 -14.89 -2.91
C LEU A 357 1.47 -14.90 -3.12
N CYS A 358 1.00 -14.65 -4.35
CA CYS A 358 -0.43 -14.71 -4.65
C CYS A 358 -0.98 -16.13 -4.47
N ALA A 359 -0.25 -17.14 -4.93
CA ALA A 359 -0.64 -18.53 -4.77
C ALA A 359 -0.74 -18.95 -3.28
N ILE A 360 0.21 -18.54 -2.44
CA ILE A 360 0.19 -18.77 -0.99
C ILE A 360 -0.98 -18.02 -0.35
N ALA A 361 -1.19 -16.75 -0.72
CA ALA A 361 -2.29 -15.96 -0.18
C ALA A 361 -3.65 -16.57 -0.51
N LYS A 362 -3.83 -17.06 -1.75
CA LYS A 362 -5.02 -17.79 -2.18
C LYS A 362 -5.23 -19.06 -1.35
N PHE A 363 -4.19 -19.89 -1.19
CA PHE A 363 -4.26 -21.08 -0.33
C PHE A 363 -4.70 -20.73 1.09
N CYS A 364 -4.08 -19.71 1.70
CA CYS A 364 -4.42 -19.28 3.05
C CYS A 364 -5.88 -18.80 3.15
N VAL A 365 -6.35 -18.01 2.18
CA VAL A 365 -7.73 -17.51 2.15
C VAL A 365 -8.73 -18.65 2.02
N ASP A 366 -8.48 -19.59 1.10
CA ASP A 366 -9.37 -20.73 0.88
C ASP A 366 -9.43 -21.64 2.11
N ALA A 367 -8.31 -21.82 2.82
CA ALA A 367 -8.25 -22.60 4.05
C ALA A 367 -8.90 -21.90 5.26
N MET A 368 -8.99 -20.56 5.26
CA MET A 368 -9.62 -19.77 6.34
C MET A 368 -11.15 -19.68 6.22
N GLN A 369 -11.72 -20.01 5.05
CA GLN A 369 -13.18 -20.03 4.83
C GLN A 369 -13.80 -21.30 5.41
#